data_AF-A0A147HT20-F1
#
_entry.id   AF-A0A147HT20-F1
#
_cell.length_a   1.000
_cell.length_b   1.000
_cell.length_c   1.000
_cell.angle_alpha   90.00
_cell.angle_beta   90.00
_cell.angle_gamma   90.00
#
_symmetry.space_group_name_H-M   'P 1'
#
loop_
_entity.id
_entity.type
_entity.pdbx_description
1 polymer ?
#
loop_
_entity_poly.entity_id
_entity_poly.type
_entity_poly.pdbx_seq_one_letter_code
_entity_poly.pdbx_strand_id
1 'polypeptide(L)'
;ADMTTDSVFAIFSTTKAITGTAVLQLVAEGKLDLDAPAKTYAPDIGRLQVIEGFDDKGEPRLRAPKRDITTRMLMVHSAGLSYDFINHTYTRLAQEKGQPSVITASKASLMTPLLFDPGERWEYGTNMDWCGQIVEAITGRRLGEVFKTRIFEPLGIRDTTFELTDAMRRKLASIHARNADGSLTPMDFELPANPEIHMGGHGLYGT
;
A
#
# COMPACT_ATOMS: atom_id res chain seq x y z
N ALA A 1 -6.20 -14.65 -24.73
CA ALA A 1 -5.00 -15.44 -25.06
C ALA A 1 -4.79 -16.46 -23.95
N ASP A 2 -4.11 -17.57 -24.24
CA ASP A 2 -3.74 -18.53 -23.20
C ASP A 2 -2.82 -17.88 -22.16
N MET A 3 -2.93 -18.32 -20.91
CA MET A 3 -2.04 -17.86 -19.84
C MET A 3 -0.66 -18.49 -20.01
N THR A 4 0.40 -17.70 -19.92
CA THR A 4 1.79 -18.16 -20.02
C THR A 4 2.62 -17.62 -18.86
N THR A 5 3.88 -18.06 -18.76
CA THR A 5 4.85 -17.47 -17.81
C THR A 5 5.23 -16.03 -18.13
N ASP A 6 4.82 -15.52 -19.29
CA ASP A 6 5.06 -14.13 -19.72
C ASP A 6 3.79 -13.27 -19.60
N SER A 7 2.67 -13.84 -19.13
CA SER A 7 1.45 -13.08 -18.86
C SER A 7 1.71 -12.08 -17.74
N VAL A 8 1.25 -10.84 -17.93
CA VAL A 8 1.40 -9.78 -16.93
C VAL A 8 0.17 -9.77 -16.03
N PHE A 9 0.37 -9.69 -14.73
CA PHE A 9 -0.67 -9.64 -13.73
C PHE A 9 -0.56 -8.34 -12.94
N ALA A 10 -1.68 -7.76 -12.53
CA ALA A 10 -1.67 -6.94 -11.32
C ALA A 10 -1.37 -7.88 -10.15
N ILE A 11 -0.15 -7.80 -9.58
CA ILE A 11 0.29 -8.75 -8.56
C ILE A 11 -0.18 -8.37 -7.15
N PHE A 12 -0.87 -7.23 -7.01
CA PHE A 12 -1.49 -6.74 -5.79
C PHE A 12 -0.56 -6.93 -4.58
N SER A 13 -1.03 -7.60 -3.53
CA SER A 13 -0.33 -7.71 -2.25
C SER A 13 1.02 -8.44 -2.32
N THR A 14 1.35 -9.14 -3.41
CA THR A 14 2.70 -9.65 -3.65
C THR A 14 3.74 -8.51 -3.72
N THR A 15 3.32 -7.30 -4.08
CA THR A 15 4.14 -6.07 -4.04
C THR A 15 4.80 -5.86 -2.67
N LYS A 16 4.13 -6.26 -1.57
CA LYS A 16 4.62 -6.08 -0.20
C LYS A 16 5.99 -6.72 0.03
N ALA A 17 6.26 -7.87 -0.58
CA ALA A 17 7.55 -8.55 -0.44
C ALA A 17 8.70 -7.73 -1.04
N ILE A 18 8.45 -7.07 -2.18
CA ILE A 18 9.43 -6.20 -2.85
C ILE A 18 9.66 -4.94 -2.02
N THR A 19 8.59 -4.33 -1.51
CA THR A 19 8.69 -3.19 -0.59
C THR A 19 9.47 -3.53 0.68
N GLY A 20 9.18 -4.69 1.29
CA GLY A 20 9.90 -5.19 2.45
C GLY A 20 11.39 -5.39 2.17
N THR A 21 11.73 -5.89 0.97
CA THR A 21 13.12 -6.03 0.53
C THR A 21 13.82 -4.68 0.47
N ALA A 22 13.19 -3.67 -0.15
CA ALA A 22 13.76 -2.32 -0.23
C ALA A 22 13.94 -1.67 1.15
N VAL A 23 12.98 -1.86 2.07
CA VAL A 23 13.12 -1.40 3.46
C VAL A 23 14.33 -2.06 4.13
N LEU A 24 14.46 -3.39 4.03
CA LEU A 24 15.56 -4.12 4.68
C LEU A 24 16.92 -3.82 4.05
N GLN A 25 16.99 -3.49 2.76
CA GLN A 25 18.21 -2.96 2.14
C GLN A 25 18.63 -1.63 2.79
N LEU A 26 17.69 -0.70 3.05
CA LEU A 26 17.99 0.56 3.74
C LEU A 26 18.39 0.36 5.21
N VAL A 27 17.85 -0.66 5.88
CA VAL A 27 18.28 -1.08 7.23
C VAL A 27 19.73 -1.57 7.19
N ALA A 28 20.07 -2.45 6.25
CA ALA A 28 21.43 -2.97 6.09
C ALA A 28 22.44 -1.85 5.76
N GLU A 29 22.01 -0.79 5.07
CA GLU A 29 22.81 0.41 4.79
C GLU A 29 22.92 1.38 5.98
N GLY A 30 22.25 1.10 7.11
CA GLY A 30 22.22 2.00 8.27
C GLY A 30 21.44 3.30 8.04
N LYS A 31 20.64 3.38 6.97
CA LYS A 31 19.84 4.56 6.61
C LYS A 31 18.45 4.55 7.23
N LEU A 32 17.99 3.39 7.67
CA LEU A 32 16.70 3.20 8.32
C LEU A 32 16.88 2.42 9.62
N ASP A 33 16.43 3.01 10.73
CA ASP A 33 16.22 2.31 11.99
C ASP A 33 14.75 1.87 12.05
N LEU A 34 14.52 0.57 12.24
CA LEU A 34 13.17 -0.01 12.28
C LEU A 34 12.37 0.45 13.50
N ASP A 35 13.04 0.83 14.59
CA ASP A 35 12.42 1.19 15.86
C ASP A 35 12.38 2.70 16.09
N ALA A 36 13.02 3.49 15.23
CA ALA A 36 12.85 4.94 15.22
C ALA A 36 11.40 5.31 14.82
N PRO A 37 10.87 6.44 15.34
CA PRO A 37 9.58 6.97 14.89
C PRO A 37 9.57 7.15 13.37
N ALA A 38 8.62 6.52 12.69
CA ALA A 38 8.48 6.56 11.23
C ALA A 38 8.30 7.99 10.69
N LYS A 39 7.73 8.89 11.50
CA LYS A 39 7.61 10.33 11.19
C LYS A 39 8.95 11.04 10.97
N THR A 40 10.06 10.46 11.42
CA THR A 40 11.42 10.94 11.15
C THR A 40 11.75 10.85 9.66
N TYR A 41 11.19 9.86 8.96
CA TYR A 41 11.39 9.62 7.53
C TYR A 41 10.22 10.12 6.70
N ALA A 42 8.99 9.90 7.16
CA ALA A 42 7.75 10.29 6.47
C ALA A 42 6.88 11.16 7.40
N PRO A 43 7.08 12.50 7.46
CA PRO A 43 6.45 13.36 8.47
C PRO A 43 4.92 13.29 8.53
N ASP A 44 4.26 13.08 7.39
CA ASP A 44 2.80 13.00 7.32
C ASP A 44 2.21 11.82 8.12
N ILE A 45 2.94 10.71 8.30
CA ILE A 45 2.48 9.59 9.12
C ILE A 45 2.34 9.97 10.60
N GLY A 46 3.11 10.98 11.04
CA GLY A 46 3.02 11.52 12.40
C GLY A 46 1.77 12.36 12.66
N ARG A 47 0.99 12.66 11.61
CA ARG A 47 -0.27 13.42 11.71
C ARG A 47 -1.48 12.52 11.91
N LEU A 48 -1.33 11.21 11.78
CA LEU A 48 -2.42 10.26 11.92
C LEU A 48 -2.89 10.20 13.39
N GLN A 49 -4.20 10.17 13.57
CA GLN A 49 -4.86 10.12 14.88
C GLN A 49 -5.58 8.79 15.04
N VAL A 50 -5.80 8.36 16.28
CA VAL A 50 -6.59 7.16 16.58
C VAL A 50 -8.07 7.53 16.59
N ILE A 51 -8.90 6.78 15.86
CA ILE A 51 -10.36 6.93 15.90
C ILE A 51 -10.95 6.17 17.10
N GLU A 52 -11.78 6.85 17.89
CA GLU A 52 -12.47 6.28 19.06
C GLU A 52 -13.96 6.00 18.79
N GLY A 53 -14.39 6.21 17.56
CA GLY A 53 -15.78 6.09 17.12
C GLY A 53 -16.26 7.34 16.41
N PHE A 54 -17.58 7.53 16.40
CA PHE A 54 -18.24 8.67 15.78
C PHE A 54 -19.14 9.35 16.81
N ASP A 55 -19.32 10.66 16.70
CA ASP A 55 -20.27 11.42 17.53
C ASP A 55 -21.72 11.29 17.03
N ASP A 56 -22.66 11.98 17.69
CA ASP A 56 -24.09 11.95 17.35
C ASP A 56 -24.39 12.53 15.95
N LYS A 57 -23.48 13.32 15.38
CA LYS A 57 -23.56 13.85 14.02
C LYS A 57 -22.87 12.94 13.00
N GLY A 58 -22.32 11.82 13.46
CA GLY A 58 -21.56 10.88 12.66
C GLY A 58 -20.16 11.39 12.32
N GLU A 59 -19.62 12.41 12.98
CA GLU A 59 -18.25 12.88 12.78
C GLU A 59 -17.25 12.00 13.54
N PRO A 60 -16.08 11.68 12.97
CA PRO A 60 -15.10 10.83 13.63
C PRO A 60 -14.52 11.52 14.86
N ARG A 61 -14.53 10.82 16.00
CA ARG A 61 -13.88 11.27 17.22
C ARG A 61 -12.44 10.77 17.22
N LEU A 62 -11.50 11.71 17.21
CA LEU A 62 -10.07 11.43 17.07
C LEU A 62 -9.29 11.81 18.32
N ARG A 63 -8.23 11.06 18.60
CA ARG A 63 -7.24 11.40 19.64
C ARG A 63 -5.82 11.15 19.17
N ALA A 64 -4.85 11.74 19.87
CA ALA A 64 -3.45 11.42 19.65
C ALA A 64 -3.16 9.93 19.95
N PRO A 65 -2.27 9.28 19.18
CA PRO A 65 -1.78 7.96 19.53
C PRO A 65 -0.90 8.01 20.78
N LYS A 66 -0.91 6.95 21.59
CA LYS A 66 -0.09 6.82 22.82
C LYS A 66 1.41 6.72 22.56
N ARG A 67 1.80 6.38 21.33
CA ARG A 67 3.19 6.29 20.86
C ARG A 67 3.26 6.54 19.36
N ASP A 68 4.43 6.92 18.87
CA ASP A 68 4.67 7.04 17.44
C ASP A 68 4.62 5.67 16.74
N ILE A 69 4.20 5.66 15.48
CA ILE A 69 4.36 4.50 14.59
C ILE A 69 5.85 4.30 14.30
N THR A 70 6.33 3.06 14.32
CA THR A 70 7.68 2.71 13.83
C THR A 70 7.60 1.94 12.51
N THR A 71 8.69 1.91 11.74
CA THR A 71 8.74 1.14 10.49
C THR A 71 8.57 -0.36 10.77
N ARG A 72 9.06 -0.87 11.91
CA ARG A 72 8.81 -2.25 12.34
C ARG A 72 7.32 -2.55 12.43
N MET A 73 6.54 -1.66 13.05
CA MET A 73 5.10 -1.83 13.20
C MET A 73 4.39 -1.89 11.86
N LEU A 74 4.82 -1.07 10.89
CA LEU A 74 4.30 -1.11 9.53
C LEU A 74 4.61 -2.45 8.86
N MET A 75 5.86 -2.90 8.90
CA MET A 75 6.28 -4.17 8.28
C MET A 75 5.53 -5.39 8.80
N VAL A 76 5.08 -5.36 10.06
CA VAL A 76 4.35 -6.47 10.71
C VAL A 76 2.87 -6.18 10.91
N HIS A 77 2.32 -5.17 10.22
CA HIS A 77 0.88 -4.88 10.24
C HIS A 77 0.30 -4.62 11.64
N SER A 78 1.03 -3.85 12.45
CA SER A 78 0.62 -3.51 13.82
C SER A 78 0.51 -2.00 14.07
N ALA A 79 0.56 -1.16 13.02
CA ALA A 79 0.49 0.29 13.18
C ALA A 79 -0.93 0.84 13.45
N GLY A 80 -1.98 0.01 13.31
CA GLY A 80 -3.38 0.44 13.44
C GLY A 80 -4.07 0.80 12.12
N LEU A 81 -3.47 0.48 10.98
CA LEU A 81 -4.00 0.79 9.64
C LEU A 81 -4.75 -0.41 9.05
N SER A 82 -5.86 -0.14 8.38
CA SER A 82 -6.70 -1.15 7.72
C SER A 82 -6.97 -0.82 6.25
N TYR A 83 -7.83 -1.61 5.60
CA TYR A 83 -8.50 -1.31 4.34
C TYR A 83 -10.01 -1.10 4.53
N ASP A 84 -10.61 -0.29 3.67
CA ASP A 84 -12.04 0.05 3.66
C ASP A 84 -12.94 -1.13 3.30
N PHE A 85 -12.44 -2.08 2.52
CA PHE A 85 -13.12 -3.32 2.17
C PHE A 85 -12.95 -4.45 3.21
N ILE A 86 -12.23 -4.20 4.32
CA ILE A 86 -12.02 -5.16 5.42
C ILE A 86 -12.68 -4.70 6.70
N ASN A 87 -12.55 -3.41 7.04
CA ASN A 87 -12.95 -2.90 8.35
C ASN A 87 -14.13 -1.93 8.26
N HIS A 88 -15.19 -2.20 9.05
CA HIS A 88 -16.43 -1.41 9.05
C HIS A 88 -16.24 0.09 9.33
N THR A 89 -15.28 0.47 10.19
CA THR A 89 -14.99 1.89 10.45
C THR A 89 -14.43 2.57 9.20
N TYR A 90 -13.53 1.91 8.48
CA TYR A 90 -12.99 2.44 7.23
C TYR A 90 -14.04 2.39 6.10
N THR A 91 -14.88 1.36 6.04
CA THR A 91 -16.03 1.31 5.13
C THR A 91 -16.93 2.53 5.33
N ARG A 92 -17.24 2.85 6.59
CA ARG A 92 -18.07 4.02 6.94
C ARG A 92 -17.39 5.33 6.56
N LEU A 93 -16.09 5.48 6.84
CA LEU A 93 -15.33 6.67 6.42
C LEU A 93 -15.33 6.86 4.90
N ALA A 94 -15.20 5.78 4.14
CA ALA A 94 -15.25 5.83 2.67
C ALA A 94 -16.64 6.24 2.17
N GLN A 95 -17.70 5.64 2.71
CA GLN A 95 -19.08 5.86 2.23
C GLN A 95 -19.69 7.18 2.70
N GLU A 96 -19.44 7.59 3.95
CA GLU A 96 -20.11 8.75 4.55
C GLU A 96 -19.25 10.01 4.58
N LYS A 97 -17.91 9.87 4.58
CA LYS A 97 -16.96 10.99 4.74
C LYS A 97 -16.07 11.22 3.53
N GLY A 98 -16.25 10.44 2.46
CA GLY A 98 -15.51 10.60 1.22
C GLY A 98 -14.02 10.26 1.33
N GLN A 99 -13.63 9.44 2.32
CA GLN A 99 -12.26 8.94 2.41
C GLN A 99 -11.93 8.14 1.14
N PRO A 100 -10.91 8.53 0.34
CA PRO A 100 -10.58 7.81 -0.87
C PRO A 100 -10.09 6.39 -0.58
N SER A 101 -10.52 5.42 -1.39
CA SER A 101 -10.01 4.05 -1.31
C SER A 101 -8.54 3.99 -1.72
N VAL A 102 -7.81 3.05 -1.12
CA VAL A 102 -6.39 2.83 -1.39
C VAL A 102 -6.08 2.56 -2.87
N ILE A 103 -7.03 1.96 -3.60
CA ILE A 103 -6.89 1.65 -5.03
C ILE A 103 -6.78 2.90 -5.91
N THR A 104 -7.18 4.07 -5.39
CA THR A 104 -7.02 5.35 -6.10
C THR A 104 -5.56 5.77 -6.19
N ALA A 105 -4.68 5.15 -5.41
CA ALA A 105 -3.25 5.46 -5.33
C ALA A 105 -2.97 6.95 -5.09
N SER A 106 -3.89 7.64 -4.40
CA SER A 106 -3.76 9.04 -4.02
C SER A 106 -3.11 9.16 -2.65
N LYS A 107 -2.41 10.26 -2.39
CA LYS A 107 -1.87 10.55 -1.05
C LYS A 107 -3.00 10.60 -0.01
N ALA A 108 -4.14 11.18 -0.38
CA ALA A 108 -5.32 11.26 0.47
C ALA A 108 -5.83 9.87 0.92
N SER A 109 -5.69 8.84 0.08
CA SER A 109 -6.07 7.46 0.44
C SER A 109 -5.23 6.84 1.57
N LEU A 110 -4.03 7.37 1.83
CA LEU A 110 -3.17 6.93 2.95
C LEU A 110 -3.43 7.69 4.26
N MET A 111 -4.13 8.83 4.19
CA MET A 111 -4.38 9.72 5.33
C MET A 111 -5.61 9.27 6.13
N THR A 112 -5.62 8.00 6.57
CA THR A 112 -6.70 7.41 7.37
C THR A 112 -6.38 7.45 8.87
N PRO A 113 -7.40 7.55 9.75
CA PRO A 113 -7.16 7.44 11.19
C PRO A 113 -6.77 6.01 11.58
N LEU A 114 -5.97 5.85 12.62
CA LEU A 114 -5.60 4.55 13.18
C LEU A 114 -6.77 3.95 13.96
N LEU A 115 -6.99 2.64 13.85
CA LEU A 115 -8.06 1.93 14.56
C LEU A 115 -7.74 1.63 16.03
N PHE A 116 -6.46 1.62 16.37
CA PHE A 116 -5.93 1.38 17.71
C PHE A 116 -4.54 2.00 17.83
N ASP A 117 -4.00 2.08 19.05
CA ASP A 117 -2.66 2.63 19.23
C ASP A 117 -1.58 1.73 18.60
N PRO A 118 -0.55 2.31 17.95
CA PRO A 118 0.48 1.54 17.28
C PRO A 118 1.12 0.48 18.20
N GLY A 119 1.20 -0.76 17.71
CA GLY A 119 1.77 -1.91 18.40
C GLY A 119 0.84 -2.64 19.37
N GLU A 120 -0.42 -2.23 19.53
CA GLU A 120 -1.35 -2.92 20.44
C GLU A 120 -2.02 -4.16 19.83
N ARG A 121 -2.20 -4.22 18.50
CA ARG A 121 -2.88 -5.31 17.79
C ARG A 121 -2.28 -5.52 16.39
N TRP A 122 -2.71 -6.58 15.72
CA TRP A 122 -2.46 -6.82 14.30
C TRP A 122 -3.69 -6.44 13.48
N GLU A 123 -3.50 -5.77 12.35
CA GLU A 123 -4.55 -5.44 11.38
C GLU A 123 -3.97 -5.29 9.97
N TYR A 124 -4.63 -5.90 8.99
CA TYR A 124 -4.18 -5.87 7.61
C TYR A 124 -4.64 -4.59 6.92
N GLY A 125 -3.70 -3.83 6.35
CA GLY A 125 -3.99 -2.49 5.84
C GLY A 125 -2.83 -1.84 5.10
N THR A 126 -2.93 -0.52 4.92
CA THR A 126 -2.02 0.35 4.12
C THR A 126 -0.58 0.49 4.66
N ASN A 127 -0.19 -0.35 5.61
CA ASN A 127 1.10 -0.31 6.28
C ASN A 127 2.29 -0.35 5.30
N MET A 128 2.22 -1.24 4.30
CA MET A 128 3.30 -1.40 3.32
C MET A 128 3.32 -0.27 2.28
N ASP A 129 2.22 0.43 2.08
CA ASP A 129 2.20 1.64 1.26
C ASP A 129 3.00 2.77 1.95
N TRP A 130 2.84 2.92 3.27
CA TRP A 130 3.68 3.80 4.09
C TRP A 130 5.16 3.40 4.12
N CYS A 131 5.47 2.09 4.15
CA CYS A 131 6.85 1.63 3.96
C CYS A 131 7.44 2.12 2.62
N GLY A 132 6.64 2.10 1.55
CA GLY A 132 7.03 2.67 0.26
C GLY A 132 7.36 4.16 0.36
N GLN A 133 6.52 4.94 1.03
CA GLN A 133 6.75 6.37 1.25
C GLN A 133 8.04 6.65 2.05
N ILE A 134 8.34 5.82 3.05
CA ILE A 134 9.60 5.92 3.81
C ILE A 134 10.81 5.64 2.90
N VAL A 135 10.73 4.63 2.04
CA VAL A 135 11.78 4.31 1.06
C VAL A 135 12.00 5.49 0.10
N GLU A 136 10.93 6.08 -0.44
CA GLU A 136 11.04 7.27 -1.31
C GLU A 136 11.67 8.44 -0.57
N ALA A 137 11.23 8.73 0.66
CA ALA A 137 11.74 9.85 1.44
C ALA A 137 13.24 9.74 1.75
N ILE A 138 13.71 8.54 2.11
CA ILE A 138 15.14 8.29 2.39
C ILE A 138 15.99 8.35 1.12
N THR A 139 15.46 7.86 -0.02
CA THR A 139 16.24 7.76 -1.26
C THR A 139 16.13 8.98 -2.17
N GLY A 140 15.12 9.84 -1.97
CA GLY A 140 14.81 10.97 -2.85
C GLY A 140 14.33 10.55 -4.24
N ARG A 141 13.91 9.30 -4.42
CA ARG A 141 13.51 8.71 -5.72
C ARG A 141 12.15 8.06 -5.62
N ARG A 142 11.43 8.02 -6.74
CA ARG A 142 10.14 7.33 -6.84
C ARG A 142 10.31 5.83 -6.62
N LEU A 143 9.38 5.17 -5.94
CA LEU A 143 9.51 3.80 -5.45
C LEU A 143 9.78 2.80 -6.58
N GLY A 144 9.16 3.03 -7.74
CA GLY A 144 9.36 2.21 -8.93
C GLY A 144 10.80 2.26 -9.43
N GLU A 145 11.45 3.43 -9.36
CA GLU A 145 12.85 3.56 -9.69
C GLU A 145 13.76 2.88 -8.68
N VAL A 146 13.41 2.97 -7.39
CA VAL A 146 14.14 2.30 -6.31
C VAL A 146 14.09 0.78 -6.51
N PHE A 147 12.91 0.21 -6.78
CA PHE A 147 12.76 -1.21 -7.04
C PHE A 147 13.51 -1.63 -8.31
N LYS A 148 13.39 -0.83 -9.37
CA LYS A 148 14.10 -1.09 -10.62
C LYS A 148 15.61 -1.18 -10.40
N THR A 149 16.23 -0.15 -9.83
CA THR A 149 17.69 -0.09 -9.68
C THR A 149 18.21 -1.07 -8.63
N ARG A 150 17.51 -1.28 -7.52
CA ARG A 150 18.04 -2.04 -6.38
C ARG A 150 17.65 -3.52 -6.36
N ILE A 151 16.59 -3.91 -7.08
CA ILE A 151 16.02 -5.25 -7.01
C ILE A 151 15.89 -5.85 -8.42
N PHE A 152 15.23 -5.15 -9.34
CA PHE A 152 14.88 -5.76 -10.63
C PHE A 152 16.08 -5.87 -11.58
N GLU A 153 16.86 -4.80 -11.76
CA GLU A 153 18.03 -4.80 -12.64
C GLU A 153 19.09 -5.83 -12.22
N PRO A 154 19.47 -5.95 -10.91
CA PRO A 154 20.42 -6.98 -10.47
C PRO A 154 19.93 -8.42 -10.69
N LEU A 155 18.61 -8.64 -10.69
CA LEU A 155 17.99 -9.96 -10.90
C LEU A 155 17.62 -10.21 -12.37
N GLY A 156 17.83 -9.25 -13.26
CA GLY A 156 17.41 -9.33 -14.66
C GLY A 156 15.90 -9.31 -14.88
N ILE A 157 15.12 -8.82 -13.91
CA ILE A 157 13.67 -8.66 -14.02
C ILE A 157 13.37 -7.43 -14.89
N ARG A 158 12.57 -7.63 -15.96
CA ARG A 158 12.29 -6.58 -16.96
C ARG A 158 10.82 -6.18 -17.04
N ASP A 159 9.91 -7.10 -16.75
CA ASP A 159 8.47 -6.92 -16.91
C ASP A 159 7.77 -6.76 -15.56
N THR A 160 8.30 -5.92 -14.68
CA THR A 160 7.68 -5.57 -13.39
C THR A 160 7.76 -4.07 -13.13
N THR A 161 6.62 -3.43 -12.94
CA THR A 161 6.49 -1.95 -12.91
C THR A 161 5.19 -1.52 -12.22
N PHE A 162 5.16 -0.27 -11.73
CA PHE A 162 3.92 0.37 -11.28
C PHE A 162 3.10 0.95 -12.43
N GLU A 163 3.75 1.27 -13.55
CA GLU A 163 3.14 1.89 -14.73
C GLU A 163 3.34 0.97 -15.94
N LEU A 164 2.24 0.44 -16.48
CA LEU A 164 2.26 -0.51 -17.59
C LEU A 164 2.79 0.14 -18.88
N THR A 165 3.67 -0.57 -19.58
CA THR A 165 4.01 -0.24 -20.96
C THR A 165 2.98 -0.83 -21.92
N ASP A 166 2.91 -0.32 -23.17
CA ASP A 166 2.05 -0.89 -24.21
C ASP A 166 2.35 -2.37 -24.48
N ALA A 167 3.61 -2.78 -24.34
CA ALA A 167 4.01 -4.18 -24.48
C ALA A 167 3.46 -5.07 -23.37
N MET A 168 3.50 -4.58 -22.13
CA MET A 168 2.91 -5.29 -20.98
C MET A 168 1.39 -5.31 -21.06
N ARG A 169 0.75 -4.22 -21.48
CA ARG A 169 -0.71 -4.13 -21.64
C ARG A 169 -1.25 -5.19 -22.60
N ARG A 170 -0.52 -5.50 -23.69
CA ARG A 170 -0.90 -6.58 -24.63
C ARG A 170 -0.86 -7.98 -24.02
N LYS A 171 -0.15 -8.16 -22.91
CA LYS A 171 0.00 -9.42 -22.18
C LYS A 171 -0.76 -9.43 -20.84
N LEU A 172 -1.50 -8.36 -20.53
CA LEU A 172 -2.18 -8.21 -19.25
C LEU A 172 -3.31 -9.24 -19.13
N ALA A 173 -3.26 -10.04 -18.07
CA ALA A 173 -4.29 -10.99 -17.71
C ALA A 173 -5.55 -10.26 -17.24
N SER A 174 -6.71 -10.66 -17.78
CA SER A 174 -8.01 -10.15 -17.34
C SER A 174 -8.33 -10.64 -15.93
N ILE A 175 -8.73 -9.72 -15.06
CA ILE A 175 -9.25 -10.04 -13.73
C ILE A 175 -10.69 -10.54 -13.89
N HIS A 176 -11.08 -11.55 -13.11
CA HIS A 176 -12.42 -12.10 -13.14
C HIS A 176 -13.03 -12.10 -11.74
N ALA A 177 -14.31 -11.76 -11.65
CA ALA A 177 -15.13 -11.97 -10.46
C ALA A 177 -15.80 -13.34 -10.54
N ARG A 178 -15.95 -14.00 -9.39
CA ARG A 178 -16.77 -15.21 -9.27
C ARG A 178 -18.18 -14.82 -8.83
N ASN A 179 -19.17 -15.18 -9.63
CA ASN A 179 -20.58 -14.97 -9.33
C ASN A 179 -21.10 -16.01 -8.32
N ALA A 180 -22.29 -15.75 -7.76
CA ALA A 180 -22.93 -16.66 -6.81
C ALA A 180 -23.22 -18.06 -7.38
N ASP A 181 -23.43 -18.16 -8.69
CA ASP A 181 -23.62 -19.43 -9.41
C ASP A 181 -22.30 -20.16 -9.76
N GLY A 182 -21.16 -19.59 -9.35
CA GLY A 182 -19.83 -20.13 -9.60
C GLY A 182 -19.21 -19.74 -10.94
N SER A 183 -19.96 -19.09 -11.84
CA SER A 183 -19.44 -18.59 -13.11
C SER A 183 -18.43 -17.45 -12.90
N LEU A 184 -17.57 -17.22 -13.91
CA LEU A 184 -16.56 -16.17 -13.90
C LEU A 184 -16.94 -15.08 -14.89
N THR A 185 -16.93 -13.82 -14.44
CA THR A 185 -17.17 -12.65 -15.28
C THR A 185 -15.93 -11.77 -15.31
N PRO A 186 -15.43 -11.37 -16.50
CA PRO A 186 -14.33 -10.41 -16.60
C PRO A 186 -14.70 -9.10 -15.89
N MET A 187 -13.76 -8.57 -15.12
CA MET A 187 -13.87 -7.27 -14.48
C MET A 187 -13.20 -6.22 -15.34
N ASP A 188 -13.89 -5.10 -15.55
CA ASP A 188 -13.28 -3.88 -16.07
C ASP A 188 -12.63 -3.11 -14.91
N PHE A 189 -11.46 -3.59 -14.48
CA PHE A 189 -10.68 -3.02 -13.40
C PHE A 189 -9.21 -2.94 -13.79
N GLU A 190 -8.63 -1.76 -13.59
CA GLU A 190 -7.21 -1.53 -13.71
C GLU A 190 -6.77 -0.56 -12.62
N LEU A 191 -5.55 -0.72 -12.11
CA LEU A 191 -4.95 0.28 -11.23
C LEU A 191 -4.69 1.56 -12.03
N PRO A 192 -4.59 2.73 -11.37
CA PRO A 192 -4.36 3.99 -12.06
C PRO A 192 -3.08 3.94 -12.92
N ALA A 193 -3.18 4.33 -14.20
CA ALA A 193 -2.05 4.29 -15.13
C ALA A 193 -0.90 5.24 -14.75
N ASN A 194 -1.22 6.39 -14.14
CA ASN A 194 -0.25 7.38 -13.66
C ASN A 194 -0.58 7.71 -12.19
N PRO A 195 -0.27 6.81 -11.24
CA PRO A 195 -0.67 6.97 -9.86
C PRO A 195 0.14 8.09 -9.19
N GLU A 196 -0.52 8.93 -8.38
CA GLU A 196 0.16 9.93 -7.55
C GLU A 196 1.21 9.27 -6.65
N ILE A 197 0.84 8.13 -6.06
CA ILE A 197 1.68 7.33 -5.17
C ILE A 197 1.96 5.96 -5.79
N HIS A 198 3.23 5.55 -5.84
CA HIS A 198 3.57 4.16 -6.09
C HIS A 198 3.27 3.32 -4.84
N MET A 199 2.11 2.66 -4.85
CA MET A 199 1.57 1.96 -3.69
C MET A 199 2.35 0.69 -3.37
N GLY A 200 3.29 0.76 -2.42
CA GLY A 200 4.13 -0.38 -1.99
C GLY A 200 3.37 -1.57 -1.39
N GLY A 201 2.08 -1.42 -1.13
CA GLY A 201 1.20 -2.48 -0.67
C GLY A 201 0.54 -3.28 -1.79
N HIS A 202 0.39 -2.73 -3.00
CA HIS A 202 -0.41 -3.38 -4.05
C HIS A 202 -0.17 -2.95 -5.51
N GLY A 203 0.69 -1.96 -5.76
CA GLY A 203 0.70 -1.22 -7.02
C GLY A 203 1.49 -1.85 -8.18
N LEU A 204 2.19 -2.97 -7.98
CA LEU A 204 2.97 -3.57 -9.07
C LEU A 204 2.11 -4.40 -10.02
N TYR A 205 2.49 -4.30 -11.29
CA TYR A 205 2.29 -5.32 -12.30
C TYR A 205 3.57 -6.15 -12.45
N GLY A 206 3.43 -7.44 -12.73
CA GLY A 206 4.56 -8.37 -12.89
C GLY A 206 4.14 -9.64 -13.65
N THR A 207 5.12 -10.36 -14.19
CA THR A 207 4.96 -11.71 -14.76
C THR A 207 5.09 -12.79 -13.69
#